data_AF-E5Y8Y7-F1
#
_entry.id   AF-E5Y8Y7-F1
#
_cell.length_a   1.000
_cell.length_b   1.000
_cell.length_c   1.000
_cell.angle_alpha   90.00
_cell.angle_beta   90.00
_cell.angle_gamma   90.00
#
_symmetry.space_group_name_H-M   'P 1'
#
loop_
_entity.id
_entity.type
_entity.pdbx_description
1 polymer ?
#
loop_
_entity_poly.entity_id
_entity_poly.type
_entity_poly.pdbx_seq_one_letter_code
_entity_poly.pdbx_strand_id
1 'polypeptide(L)'
;MSQYKLVYYSGMNMNLVQGASEIVEADSFNDALSLKCSWPVFEARDHLSAAAQNPGTCVYYTEMWEAVLMDPKQASTSHDCYGDFSGMRY
;
A
#
# COMPACT_ATOMS: atom_id res chain seq x y z
N MET A 1 5.13 17.00 -9.78
CA MET A 1 5.43 15.99 -8.74
C MET A 1 4.11 15.45 -8.25
N SER A 2 4.02 14.13 -8.12
CA SER A 2 2.83 13.44 -7.64
C SER A 2 2.88 13.34 -6.12
N GLN A 3 1.71 13.36 -5.48
CA GLN A 3 1.60 13.15 -4.03
C GLN A 3 1.33 11.68 -3.75
N TYR A 4 2.10 11.10 -2.85
CA TYR A 4 1.96 9.72 -2.43
C TYR A 4 1.69 9.67 -0.94
N LYS A 5 0.66 8.91 -0.55
CA LYS A 5 0.45 8.54 0.84
C LYS A 5 1.26 7.29 1.14
N LEU A 6 2.26 7.44 1.99
CA LEU A 6 3.05 6.34 2.53
C LEU A 6 2.43 5.84 3.81
N VAL A 7 2.29 4.53 3.94
CA VAL A 7 1.75 3.85 5.11
C VAL A 7 2.67 2.70 5.49
N TYR A 8 3.05 2.64 6.76
CA TYR A 8 3.80 1.51 7.28
C TYR A 8 2.86 0.41 7.78
N TYR A 9 3.22 -0.84 7.52
CA TYR A 9 2.56 -2.00 8.11
C TYR A 9 3.60 -2.96 8.69
N SER A 10 3.30 -3.48 9.88
CA SER A 10 4.11 -4.55 10.46
C SER A 10 3.26 -5.49 11.31
N GLY A 11 3.62 -6.77 11.35
CA GLY A 11 2.94 -7.72 12.21
C GLY A 11 2.99 -9.15 11.70
N MET A 12 2.42 -10.04 12.51
CA MET A 12 2.20 -11.43 12.11
C MET A 12 1.10 -11.49 11.05
N ASN A 13 1.13 -12.51 10.19
CA ASN A 13 0.04 -12.74 9.24
C ASN A 13 -1.31 -12.78 9.99
N MET A 14 -2.33 -12.18 9.38
CA MET A 14 -3.67 -11.98 9.96
C MET A 14 -3.76 -10.97 11.12
N ASN A 15 -2.64 -10.49 11.66
CA ASN A 15 -2.56 -9.47 12.72
C ASN A 15 -1.61 -8.32 12.30
N LEU A 16 -1.74 -7.87 11.05
CA LEU A 16 -1.02 -6.73 10.54
C LEU A 16 -1.50 -5.44 11.22
N VAL A 17 -0.57 -4.66 11.74
CA VAL A 17 -0.85 -3.37 12.36
C VAL A 17 -0.40 -2.27 11.41
N GLN A 18 -1.31 -1.32 11.17
CA GLN A 18 -1.01 -0.09 10.45
C GLN A 18 -0.27 0.88 11.39
N GLY A 19 0.90 1.32 10.97
CA GLY A 19 1.69 2.34 11.65
C GLY A 19 1.35 3.76 11.19
N ALA A 20 2.28 4.68 11.42
CA ALA A 20 2.14 6.06 11.00
C ALA A 20 2.06 6.18 9.48
N SER A 21 1.22 7.12 9.01
CA SER A 21 1.13 7.49 7.60
C SER A 21 1.68 8.88 7.36
N GLU A 22 2.29 9.10 6.21
CA GLU A 22 2.85 10.39 5.79
C GLU A 22 2.52 10.64 4.31
N ILE A 23 2.44 11.91 3.92
CA ILE A 23 2.27 12.29 2.52
C ILE A 23 3.59 12.88 2.05
N VAL A 24 4.10 12.37 0.93
CA VAL A 24 5.35 12.83 0.31
C VAL A 24 5.11 13.20 -1.14
N GLU A 25 5.90 14.16 -1.63
CA GLU A 25 5.94 14.52 -3.05
C GLU A 25 7.16 13.86 -3.70
N ALA A 26 6.93 13.14 -4.80
CA ALA A 26 7.98 12.45 -5.53
C ALA A 26 7.64 12.37 -7.02
N ASP A 27 8.64 12.01 -7.83
CA ASP A 27 8.48 11.79 -9.27
C ASP A 27 8.06 10.36 -9.61
N SER A 28 8.32 9.40 -8.71
CA SER A 28 7.93 8.00 -8.87
C SER A 28 7.64 7.30 -7.54
N PHE A 29 6.98 6.14 -7.58
CA PHE A 29 6.80 5.28 -6.40
C PHE A 29 8.13 4.84 -5.78
N ASN A 30 9.13 4.55 -6.61
CA ASN A 30 10.44 4.13 -6.15
C ASN A 30 11.13 5.27 -5.39
N ASP A 31 11.06 6.50 -5.90
CA ASP A 31 11.62 7.67 -5.21
C ASP A 31 10.89 7.93 -3.90
N ALA A 32 9.56 7.85 -3.89
CA ALA A 32 8.76 8.01 -2.68
C ALA A 32 9.11 6.99 -1.59
N LEU A 33 9.20 5.71 -1.94
CA LEU A 33 9.51 4.62 -0.99
C LEU A 33 10.98 4.62 -0.57
N SER A 34 11.89 5.09 -1.44
CA SER A 34 13.32 5.22 -1.13
C SER A 34 13.61 6.18 0.04
N LEU A 35 12.70 7.12 0.30
CA LEU A 35 12.79 8.03 1.46
C LEU A 35 12.62 7.30 2.80
N LYS A 36 11.99 6.11 2.80
CA LYS A 36 11.72 5.33 4.01
C LYS A 36 12.63 4.11 4.16
N CYS A 37 12.92 3.43 3.07
CA CYS A 37 13.70 2.19 3.10
C CYS A 37 14.40 1.92 1.76
N SER A 38 15.41 1.05 1.79
CA SER A 38 16.11 0.56 0.60
C SER A 38 15.61 -0.82 0.15
N TRP A 39 14.37 -1.18 0.52
CA TRP A 39 13.79 -2.48 0.21
C TRP A 39 13.31 -2.56 -1.26
N PRO A 40 13.22 -3.77 -1.84
CA PRO A 40 12.67 -3.94 -3.18
C PRO A 40 11.24 -3.41 -3.27
N VAL A 41 10.97 -2.60 -4.29
CA VAL A 41 9.65 -2.03 -4.56
C VAL A 41 8.92 -2.88 -5.58
N PHE A 42 7.67 -3.19 -5.29
CA PHE A 42 6.73 -3.89 -6.16
C PHE A 42 5.57 -2.97 -6.46
N GLU A 43 5.44 -2.58 -7.72
CA GLU A 43 4.32 -1.77 -8.17
C GLU A 43 3.12 -2.66 -8.47
N ALA A 44 1.94 -2.25 -8.00
CA ALA A 44 0.69 -2.92 -8.30
C ALA A 44 0.35 -2.75 -9.78
N ARG A 45 -0.35 -3.73 -10.34
CA ARG A 45 -0.69 -3.76 -11.78
C ARG A 45 -1.60 -2.60 -12.21
N ASP A 46 -2.34 -2.02 -11.28
CA ASP A 46 -3.20 -0.87 -11.50
C ASP A 46 -2.42 0.45 -11.55
N HIS A 47 -1.12 0.45 -11.24
CA HIS A 47 -0.24 1.63 -11.19
C HIS A 47 -0.73 2.72 -10.23
N LEU A 48 -1.62 2.36 -9.28
CA LEU A 48 -2.14 3.28 -8.26
C LEU A 48 -1.43 3.11 -6.92
N SER A 49 -0.75 1.98 -6.73
CA SER A 49 -0.04 1.67 -5.50
C SER A 49 1.26 0.93 -5.76
N ALA A 50 2.18 1.01 -4.80
CA ALA A 50 3.39 0.23 -4.77
C ALA A 50 3.73 -0.15 -3.32
N ALA A 51 4.38 -1.29 -3.12
CA ALA A 51 4.80 -1.75 -1.81
C ALA A 51 6.29 -2.06 -1.79
N ALA A 52 6.99 -1.61 -0.75
CA ALA A 52 8.35 -2.00 -0.43
C ALA A 52 8.32 -2.97 0.76
N GLN A 53 8.65 -4.25 0.53
CA GLN A 53 8.60 -5.28 1.56
C GLN A 53 10.00 -5.61 2.08
N ASN A 54 10.15 -5.66 3.40
CA ASN A 54 11.42 -6.01 4.03
C ASN A 54 11.82 -7.46 3.68
N PRO A 55 12.94 -7.68 2.96
CA PRO A 55 13.38 -9.04 2.59
C PRO A 55 13.89 -9.85 3.78
N GLY A 56 14.13 -9.21 4.93
CA GLY A 56 14.56 -9.87 6.16
C GLY A 56 13.45 -10.56 6.95
N THR A 57 12.18 -10.40 6.57
CA THR A 57 11.06 -11.02 7.29
C THR A 57 10.75 -12.43 6.78
N CYS A 58 10.21 -13.27 7.67
CA CYS A 58 9.82 -14.64 7.33
C CYS A 58 8.38 -14.69 6.79
N VAL A 59 7.96 -15.86 6.29
CA VAL A 59 6.61 -16.03 5.70
C VAL A 59 5.47 -15.70 6.68
N TYR A 60 5.71 -15.73 8.00
CA TYR A 60 4.70 -15.50 9.04
C TYR A 60 4.68 -14.08 9.61
N TYR A 61 5.66 -13.25 9.24
CA TYR A 61 5.79 -11.88 9.71
C TYR A 61 6.02 -10.98 8.51
N THR A 62 5.23 -9.91 8.41
CA THR A 62 5.33 -8.95 7.32
C THR A 62 5.73 -7.61 7.90
N GLU A 63 6.68 -6.97 7.23
CA GLU A 63 7.08 -5.59 7.46
C GLU A 63 7.19 -4.91 6.09
N MET A 64 6.40 -3.88 5.85
CA MET A 64 6.35 -3.23 4.55
C MET A 64 5.91 -1.77 4.63
N TRP A 65 6.33 -1.01 3.64
CA TRP A 65 5.78 0.30 3.34
C TRP A 65 4.91 0.20 2.09
N GLU A 66 3.73 0.79 2.14
CA GLU A 66 2.82 0.94 0.99
C GLU A 66 2.79 2.42 0.59
N ALA A 67 2.92 2.70 -0.70
CA ALA A 67 2.73 4.00 -1.30
C ALA A 67 1.47 3.98 -2.16
N VAL A 68 0.55 4.90 -1.92
CA VAL A 68 -0.66 5.07 -2.71
C VAL A 68 -0.63 6.43 -3.39
N LEU A 69 -0.81 6.46 -4.71
CA LEU A 69 -0.90 7.70 -5.48
C LEU A 69 -2.16 8.46 -5.07
N MET A 70 -1.99 9.66 -4.53
CA MET A 70 -3.10 10.55 -4.22
C MET A 70 -3.40 11.39 -5.47
N ASP A 71 -4.36 10.92 -6.25
CA ASP A 71 -4.90 11.73 -7.35
C ASP A 71 -5.54 13.00 -6.77
N PRO A 72 -5.35 14.19 -7.37
CA PRO A 72 -5.99 15.42 -6.91
C PRO A 72 -7.52 15.41 -7.08
N LYS A 73 -8.12 14.32 -7.58
CA LYS A 73 -9.53 14.22 -7.98
C LYS A 73 -10.28 12.97 -7.47
N GLN A 74 -9.86 12.37 -6.37
CA GLN A 74 -10.65 11.42 -5.58
C GLN A 74 -10.62 11.90 -4.12
N ALA A 75 -11.53 12.73 -3.60
CA ALA A 75 -12.99 12.64 -3.63
C ALA A 75 -13.48 11.22 -3.32
N SER A 76 -13.65 10.96 -2.02
CA SER A 76 -14.69 10.08 -1.47
C SER A 76 -15.16 8.93 -2.36
N THR A 77 -14.55 7.75 -2.23
CA THR A 77 -15.23 6.49 -2.53
C THR A 77 -15.14 5.58 -1.30
N SER A 78 -15.90 5.95 -0.28
CA SER A 78 -16.52 4.96 0.60
C SER A 78 -17.54 4.18 -0.23
N HIS A 79 -17.21 2.97 -0.68
CA HIS A 79 -18.20 1.89 -0.82
C HIS A 79 -17.52 0.55 -1.13
N ASP A 80 -17.63 -0.36 -0.14
CA ASP A 80 -17.85 -1.80 -0.28
C ASP A 80 -17.05 -2.56 -1.36
N CYS A 81 -15.89 -3.06 -0.94
CA CYS A 81 -15.17 -4.12 -1.67
C CYS A 81 -15.70 -5.54 -1.36
N TYR A 82 -16.87 -5.68 -0.73
CA TYR A 82 -17.53 -6.99 -0.60
C TYR A 82 -18.39 -7.23 -1.84
N GLY A 83 -17.91 -8.11 -2.71
CA GLY A 83 -18.68 -8.58 -3.86
C GLY A 83 -20.04 -9.11 -3.41
N ASP A 84 -21.09 -8.76 -4.16
CA ASP A 84 -22.45 -9.23 -3.92
C ASP A 84 -22.55 -10.73 -4.19
N PHE A 85 -22.55 -11.53 -3.12
CA PHE A 85 -22.69 -12.99 -3.17
C PHE A 85 -24.15 -13.46 -3.27
N SER A 86 -25.12 -12.55 -3.39
CA SER A 86 -26.55 -12.91 -3.43
C SER A 86 -26.97 -13.70 -4.68
N GLY A 87 -26.11 -13.77 -5.70
CA GLY A 87 -26.35 -14.48 -6.96
C GLY A 87 -25.86 -15.93 -7.04
N MET A 88 -25.08 -16.43 -6.07
CA MET A 88 -24.58 -17.82 -6.11
C MET A 88 -25.67 -18.80 -5.68
N ARG A 89 -26.40 -19.33 -6.66
CA ARG A 89 -27.24 -20.53 -6.49
C ARG A 89 -26.36 -21.78 -6.64
N TYR A 90 -26.38 -22.63 -5.62
CA TYR A 90 -25.83 -23.99 -5.65
C TYR A 90 -26.65 -24.92 -6.56
#